data_AF-A0A2S6M853-F1
#
_entry.id   AF-A0A2S6M853-F1
#
_cell.length_a   1.000
_cell.length_b   1.000
_cell.length_c   1.000
_cell.angle_alpha   90.00
_cell.angle_beta   90.00
_cell.angle_gamma   90.00
#
_symmetry.space_group_name_H-M   'P 1'
#
loop_
_entity.id
_entity.type
_entity.pdbx_description
1 polymer ?
#
loop_
_entity_poly.entity_id
_entity_poly.type
_entity_poly.pdbx_seq_one_letter_code
_entity_poly.pdbx_strand_id
1 'polypeptide(L)' 'IAPKTLRLAAEAGEIESIHPLPDGPWILARTWLITTAAQSIATRARQNPKYPAGSHPAQQNLFSSIT' A
#
# COMPACT_ATOMS: atom_id res chain seq x y z
N ILE A 1 0.66 0.41 9.66
CA ILE A 1 0.15 0.59 8.29
C ILE A 1 0.74 -0.53 7.45
N ALA A 2 -0.06 -1.22 6.64
CA ALA A 2 0.45 -2.33 5.84
C ALA A 2 1.27 -1.81 4.65
N PRO A 3 2.33 -2.53 4.22
CA PRO A 3 3.12 -2.14 3.04
C PRO A 3 2.28 -1.95 1.77
N LYS A 4 1.23 -2.79 1.58
CA LYS A 4 0.31 -2.68 0.45
C LYS A 4 -0.45 -1.34 0.40
N THR A 5 -0.75 -0.75 1.56
CA THR A 5 -1.35 0.60 1.63
C THR A 5 -0.39 1.66 1.10
N LEU A 6 0.89 1.59 1.49
CA LEU A 6 1.91 2.53 1.00
C LEU A 6 2.15 2.36 -0.50
N ARG A 7 2.15 1.12 -1.00
CA ARG A 7 2.25 0.83 -2.43
C ARG A 7 1.12 1.49 -3.23
N LEU A 8 -0.14 1.30 -2.81
CA LEU A 8 -1.29 1.89 -3.50
C LEU A 8 -1.29 3.42 -3.45
N ALA A 9 -0.88 4.00 -2.32
CA ALA A 9 -0.76 5.46 -2.20
C ALA A 9 0.35 6.02 -3.10
N ALA A 10 1.47 5.30 -3.23
CA ALA A 10 2.55 5.65 -4.14
C ALA A 10 2.10 5.55 -5.61
N GLU A 11 1.42 4.45 -5.99
CA GLU A 11 0.82 4.26 -7.32
C GLU A 11 -0.20 5.37 -7.66
N ALA A 12 -0.94 5.86 -6.66
CA ALA A 12 -1.90 6.96 -6.81
C ALA A 12 -1.27 8.37 -6.77
N GLY A 13 0.04 8.48 -6.51
CA GLY A 13 0.73 9.78 -6.38
C GLY A 13 0.38 10.55 -5.08
N GLU A 14 -0.20 9.89 -4.08
CA GLU A 14 -0.54 10.51 -2.79
C GLU A 14 0.68 10.66 -1.85
N ILE A 15 1.75 9.89 -2.10
CA ILE A 15 3.00 9.95 -1.33
C ILE A 15 4.22 9.86 -2.25
N GLU A 16 5.23 10.67 -1.95
CA GLU A 16 6.52 10.63 -2.61
C GLU A 16 7.15 9.24 -2.49
N SER A 17 7.65 8.74 -3.61
CA SER A 17 8.24 7.40 -3.71
C SER A 17 9.04 7.23 -5.00
N ILE A 18 9.98 6.29 -4.98
CA ILE A 18 10.83 5.98 -6.13
C ILE A 18 10.51 4.55 -6.58
N HIS A 19 10.28 4.39 -7.88
CA HIS A 19 10.05 3.11 -8.52
C HIS A 19 11.10 2.91 -9.63
N PRO A 20 12.27 2.32 -9.30
CA PRO A 20 13.43 2.31 -10.19
C PRO A 20 13.29 1.32 -11.35
N LEU A 21 12.42 0.31 -11.22
CA LEU A 21 12.15 -0.70 -12.24
C LEU A 21 10.64 -0.87 -12.37
N PRO A 22 10.09 -1.16 -13.58
CA PRO A 22 8.65 -1.35 -13.78
C PRO A 22 8.00 -2.43 -12.90
N ASP A 23 8.73 -3.51 -12.60
CA ASP A 23 8.30 -4.58 -11.69
C ASP A 23 9.09 -4.56 -10.37
N GLY A 24 9.74 -3.43 -10.07
CA GLY A 24 10.62 -3.28 -8.92
C GLY A 24 9.88 -2.96 -7.62
N PRO A 25 10.61 -2.99 -6.49
CA PRO A 25 10.06 -2.49 -5.24
C PRO A 25 9.85 -0.97 -5.29
N TRP A 26 8.90 -0.50 -4.50
CA TRP A 26 8.75 0.93 -4.18
C TRP A 26 9.69 1.29 -3.04
N ILE A 27 10.47 2.36 -3.22
CA ILE A 27 11.37 2.90 -2.21
C ILE A 27 10.76 4.18 -1.65
N LEU A 28 10.57 4.23 -0.34
CA LEU A 28 10.08 5.41 0.37
C LEU A 28 11.13 5.88 1.37
N ALA A 29 11.51 7.15 1.29
CA ALA A 29 12.35 7.77 2.29
C ALA A 29 11.57 7.93 3.60
N ARG A 30 12.26 7.77 4.74
CA ARG A 30 11.64 7.89 6.07
C ARG A 30 11.06 9.28 6.32
N THR A 31 11.67 10.32 5.75
CA THR A 31 11.20 11.71 5.82
C THR A 31 9.86 11.92 5.11
N TRP A 32 9.53 11.13 4.09
CA TRP A 32 8.24 11.21 3.40
C TRP A 32 7.10 10.61 4.24
N LEU A 33 7.41 9.65 5.10
CA LEU A 33 6.43 8.99 5.97
C LEU A 33 5.93 9.85 7.14
N ILE A 34 6.66 10.94 7.47
CA ILE A 34 6.28 11.85 8.54
C ILE A 34 5.49 13.07 8.05
N THR A 35 5.31 13.22 6.74
CA THR A 35 4.52 14.29 6.13
C THR A 35 3.06 14.21 6.52
N THR A 36 2.34 15.34 6.43
CA THR A 36 0.89 15.41 6.68
C THR A 36 0.10 14.50 5.74
N ALA A 37 0.51 14.39 4.47
CA ALA A 37 -0.08 13.48 3.50
C ALA A 37 0.04 12.01 3.95
N ALA A 38 1.24 11.58 4.34
CA ALA A 38 1.48 10.23 4.85
C ALA A 38 0.70 9.93 6.14
N GLN A 39 0.58 10.91 7.04
CA GLN A 39 -0.22 10.78 8.26
C GLN A 39 -1.72 10.66 7.95
N SER A 40 -2.22 11.38 6.94
CA SER A 40 -3.61 11.29 6.48
C SER A 40 -3.91 9.89 5.94
N ILE A 41 -3.04 9.34 5.09
CA ILE A 41 -3.14 7.95 4.59
C ILE A 41 -3.16 6.97 5.76
N ALA A 42 -2.27 7.15 6.74
CA ALA A 42 -2.20 6.29 7.91
C ALA A 42 -3.49 6.34 8.74
N THR A 43 -4.07 7.53 8.89
CA THR A 43 -5.32 7.74 9.63
C THR A 43 -6.49 7.08 8.92
N ARG A 44 -6.64 7.31 7.61
CA ARG A 44 -7.67 6.70 6.76
C ARG A 44 -7.59 5.17 6.80
N ALA A 45 -6.38 4.61 6.67
CA ALA A 45 -6.18 3.16 6.71
C ALA A 45 -6.53 2.54 8.06
N ARG A 46 -6.33 3.27 9.17
CA ARG A 46 -6.76 2.83 10.51
C ARG A 46 -8.27 2.90 10.70
N GLN A 47 -8.93 3.89 10.11
CA GLN A 47 -10.38 4.10 10.22
C GLN A 47 -11.21 3.11 9.39
N ASN A 48 -10.60 2.41 8.41
CA ASN A 48 -11.28 1.43 7.58
C ASN A 48 -10.78 -0.02 7.79
N PRO A 49 -11.03 -0.62 8.97
CA PRO A 49 -10.61 -2.00 9.24
C PRO A 49 -11.43 -3.05 8.48
N LYS A 50 -12.64 -2.70 7.98
CA LYS A 50 -13.51 -3.63 7.23
C LYS A 50 -13.00 -3.91 5.82
N TYR A 51 -12.31 -2.94 5.21
CA TYR A 51 -11.77 -3.05 3.86
C TYR A 51 -10.27 -2.73 3.88
N PRO A 52 -9.45 -3.65 4.43
CA PRO A 52 -8.01 -3.49 4.36
C PRO A 52 -7.56 -3.50 2.89
N ALA A 53 -6.43 -2.85 2.59
CA ALA A 53 -5.84 -2.90 1.25
C ALA A 53 -5.43 -4.33 0.81
N GLY A 54 -5.45 -5.31 1.73
CA GLY A 54 -5.20 -6.73 1.47
C GLY A 54 -6.44 -7.49 0.99
N SER A 55 -6.27 -8.75 0.63
CA SER A 55 -7.40 -9.62 0.30
C SER A 55 -8.29 -9.82 1.52
N HIS A 56 -9.61 -9.82 1.32
CA HIS A 56 -10.54 -10.15 2.39
C HIS A 56 -10.35 -11.63 2.79
N PRO A 57 -10.33 -11.98 4.09
CA PRO A 57 -10.05 -13.36 4.53
C PRO A 57 -11.03 -14.41 4.00
N ALA A 58 -12.27 -14.04 3.65
CA ALA A 58 -13.24 -14.94 3.02
C ALA A 58 -13.13 -15.02 1.48
N GLN A 59 -12.19 -14.28 0.86
CA GLN A 59 -11.99 -14.30 -0.58
C GLN A 59 -11.20 -15.56 -0.98
N GLN A 60 -11.79 -16.42 -1.80
CA GLN A 60 -11.11 -17.61 -2.33
C GLN A 60 -10.24 -17.25 -3.54
N ASN A 61 -9.08 -17.90 -3.68
CA ASN A 61 -8.25 -17.76 -4.87
C ASN A 61 -8.92 -18.44 -6.07
N LEU A 62 -9.06 -17.70 -7.17
CA LEU A 62 -9.67 -18.20 -8.41
C LEU A 62 -8.74 -19.11 -9.21
N PHE A 63 -7.44 -19.08 -8.91
CA PHE A 63 -6.43 -19.86 -9.61
C PHE A 63 -5.62 -20.68 -8.61
N SER A 64 -5.52 -21.98 -8.87
CA SER A 64 -4.57 -22.86 -8.18
C SER A 64 -3.17 -22.58 -8.73
N SER A 65 -2.18 -22.48 -7.86
CA SER A 65 -0.78 -22.38 -8.28
C SER A 65 -0.40 -23.59 -9.12
N ILE A 66 -0.08 -23.35 -10.39
CA ILE A 66 0.48 -24.35 -11.30
C ILE A 66 1.96 -24.48 -10.92
N THR A 67 2.38 -25.69 -10.53
CA THR A 67 3.78 -26.03 -10.25
C THR A 67 4.44 -26.55 -11.51
#